data_AF-A0A2V8MI16-F1
#
_entry.id   AF-A0A2V8MI16-F1
#
_cell.length_a   1.000
_cell.length_b   1.000
_cell.length_c   1.000
_cell.angle_alpha   90.00
_cell.angle_beta   90.00
_cell.angle_gamma   90.00
#
_symmetry.space_group_name_H-M   'P 1'
#
loop_
_entity.id
_entity.type
_entity.pdbx_description
1 polymer ?
#
loop_
_entity_poly.entity_id
_entity_poly.type
_entity_poly.pdbx_seq_one_letter_code
_entity_poly.pdbx_strand_id
1 'polypeptide(L)'
;RGPYNLRIWEERDSVSQKLIAIKQYIDNYQQTRTIWMDGRSHPSDAAPHTWMGFSTGKWEANILTVYTTHLKWGWIRRNGLRHSDQATLMEHFIRHGDQLTHMSVLTDPATLTEPLIKTEDLVLRLQNGQTWLYPCEPVVEIVRPRGTVPHYMPSENPFIHEFADMYKIPVEAALGGAETAYPEYRSKLKPTNAK
;
A
#
# COMPACT_ATOMS: atom_id res chain seq x y z
N ARG A 1 -7.77 -1.36 1.96
CA ARG A 1 -7.40 -0.18 2.76
C ARG A 1 -8.69 0.31 3.40
N GLY A 2 -8.67 0.69 4.67
CA GLY A 2 -9.82 1.35 5.30
C GLY A 2 -9.85 2.83 4.94
N PRO A 3 -10.94 3.55 5.24
CA PRO A 3 -10.94 5.01 5.15
C PRO A 3 -9.82 5.57 6.03
N TYR A 4 -9.13 6.59 5.52
CA TYR A 4 -8.07 7.29 6.24
C TYR A 4 -8.09 8.77 5.86
N ASN A 5 -7.60 9.61 6.75
CA ASN A 5 -7.40 11.03 6.46
C ASN A 5 -5.96 11.25 5.99
N LEU A 6 -5.81 11.90 4.84
CA LEU A 6 -4.53 12.28 4.27
C LEU A 6 -4.38 13.80 4.33
N ARG A 7 -3.26 14.26 4.87
CA ARG A 7 -2.82 15.65 4.76
C ARG A 7 -1.61 15.72 3.83
N ILE A 8 -1.63 16.69 2.91
CA ILE A 8 -0.54 16.97 1.99
C ILE A 8 -0.20 18.45 2.07
N TRP A 9 1.07 18.80 2.19
CA TRP A 9 1.53 20.19 2.15
C TRP A 9 2.93 20.28 1.53
N GLU A 10 3.29 21.47 1.08
CA GLU A 10 4.61 21.74 0.51
C GLU A 10 5.58 22.18 1.62
N GLU A 11 6.83 21.74 1.48
CA GLU A 11 7.99 22.27 2.18
C GLU A 11 8.82 23.06 1.16
N ARG A 12 9.01 24.36 1.43
CA ARG A 12 9.74 25.29 0.56
C ARG A 12 10.94 25.87 1.27
N ASP A 13 11.99 26.15 0.52
CA ASP A 13 13.16 26.88 1.01
C ASP A 13 12.74 28.26 1.53
N SER A 14 13.18 28.64 2.73
CA SER A 14 12.68 29.85 3.39
C SER A 14 13.06 31.14 2.66
N VAL A 15 14.17 31.13 1.90
CA VAL A 15 14.68 32.31 1.19
C VAL A 15 14.25 32.32 -0.27
N SER A 16 14.56 31.26 -1.01
CA SER A 16 14.30 31.16 -2.45
C SER A 16 12.88 30.73 -2.80
N GLN A 17 12.10 30.24 -1.81
CA GLN A 17 10.74 29.72 -2.00
C GLN A 17 10.63 28.56 -3.01
N LYS A 18 11.76 27.94 -3.37
CA LYS A 18 11.80 26.74 -4.21
C LYS A 18 11.18 25.57 -3.45
N LEU A 19 10.41 24.74 -4.18
CA LEU A 19 9.83 23.52 -3.63
C LEU A 19 10.95 22.51 -3.32
N ILE A 20 11.09 22.15 -2.04
CA ILE A 20 12.06 21.15 -1.57
C ILE A 20 11.38 19.78 -1.54
N ALA A 21 10.19 19.72 -0.95
CA ALA A 21 9.48 18.47 -0.77
C ALA A 21 7.96 18.65 -0.70
N ILE A 22 7.24 17.57 -0.96
CA ILE A 22 5.83 17.42 -0.59
C ILE A 22 5.78 16.47 0.61
N LYS A 23 5.15 16.93 1.69
CA LYS A 23 4.98 16.16 2.92
C LYS A 23 3.59 15.54 2.94
N GLN A 24 3.53 14.30 3.41
CA GLN A 24 2.30 13.57 3.63
C GLN A 24 2.19 13.12 5.09
N TYR A 25 0.98 13.19 5.62
CA TYR A 25 0.62 12.62 6.90
C TYR A 25 -0.69 11.84 6.78
N ILE A 26 -0.68 10.59 7.23
CA ILE A 26 -1.86 9.73 7.33
C ILE A 26 -2.18 9.52 8.80
N ASP A 27 -3.45 9.71 9.17
CA ASP A 27 -3.95 9.55 10.55
C ASP A 27 -3.76 8.12 11.08
N ASN A 28 -4.09 7.12 10.28
CA ASN A 28 -3.93 5.72 10.59
C ASN A 28 -2.44 5.41 10.82
N TYR A 29 -2.11 4.99 12.05
CA TYR A 29 -0.74 4.72 12.50
C TYR A 29 0.22 5.92 12.39
N GLN A 30 -0.29 7.15 12.27
CA GLN A 30 0.48 8.41 12.27
C GLN A 30 1.65 8.41 11.27
N GLN A 31 1.42 7.86 10.08
CA GLN A 31 2.46 7.67 9.08
C GLN A 31 2.86 9.02 8.46
N THR A 32 4.16 9.29 8.40
CA THR A 32 4.72 10.50 7.78
C THR A 32 5.61 10.12 6.61
N ARG A 33 5.42 10.79 5.47
CA ARG A 33 6.25 10.56 4.27
C ARG A 33 6.72 11.88 3.69
N THR A 34 7.95 11.89 3.21
CA THR A 34 8.54 13.02 2.49
C THR A 34 8.80 12.58 1.05
N ILE A 35 8.24 13.33 0.11
CA ILE A 35 8.50 13.18 -1.33
C ILE A 35 9.42 14.33 -1.73
N TRP A 36 10.68 14.03 -2.03
CA TRP A 36 11.66 15.04 -2.42
C TRP A 36 11.41 15.51 -3.84
N MET A 37 11.35 16.83 -4.04
CA MET A 37 10.99 17.47 -5.30
C MET A 37 12.14 18.25 -5.93
N ASP A 38 13.30 18.26 -5.27
CA ASP A 38 14.48 19.05 -5.65
C ASP A 38 15.45 18.31 -6.59
N GLY A 39 15.06 17.15 -7.11
CA GLY A 39 15.83 16.37 -8.07
C GLY A 39 17.04 15.64 -7.47
N ARG A 40 17.12 15.50 -6.14
CA ARG A 40 18.18 14.72 -5.50
C ARG A 40 18.18 13.26 -5.93
N SER A 41 19.36 12.64 -5.94
CA SER A 41 19.50 11.22 -6.25
C SER A 41 18.91 10.36 -5.13
N HIS A 42 18.46 9.15 -5.50
CA HIS A 42 18.15 8.13 -4.50
C HIS A 42 19.42 7.73 -3.74
N PRO A 43 19.30 7.27 -2.48
CA PRO A 43 20.41 6.71 -1.71
C PRO A 43 21.03 5.50 -2.43
N SER A 44 22.25 5.14 -2.02
CA SER A 44 22.88 3.89 -2.46
C SER A 44 22.16 2.67 -1.90
N ASP A 45 22.28 1.52 -2.56
CA ASP A 45 21.62 0.26 -2.16
C ASP A 45 21.95 -0.21 -0.72
N ALA A 46 23.05 0.27 -0.14
CA ALA A 46 23.43 -0.03 1.24
C ALA A 46 22.76 0.88 2.29
N ALA A 47 21.98 1.88 1.86
CA ALA A 47 21.31 2.79 2.77
C ALA A 47 20.20 2.07 3.55
N PRO A 48 19.92 2.48 4.81
CA PRO A 48 18.87 1.84 5.61
C PRO A 48 17.48 1.94 4.98
N HIS A 49 16.76 0.82 4.98
CA HIS A 49 15.37 0.78 4.53
C HIS A 49 14.42 1.25 5.63
N THR A 50 13.39 2.00 5.26
CA THR A 50 12.37 2.50 6.20
C THR A 50 10.97 2.03 5.79
N TRP A 51 10.00 2.14 6.70
CA TRP A 51 8.61 1.81 6.40
C TRP A 51 8.00 2.68 5.29
N MET A 52 8.52 3.89 5.08
CA MET A 52 8.03 4.85 4.08
C MET A 52 8.94 4.93 2.85
N GLY A 53 10.07 4.22 2.89
CA GLY A 53 11.10 4.25 1.86
C GLY A 53 11.75 5.61 1.70
N PHE A 54 12.33 5.81 0.52
CA PHE A 54 12.86 7.07 0.04
C PHE A 54 12.16 7.44 -1.27
N SER A 55 11.50 8.59 -1.31
CA SER A 55 10.65 9.00 -2.43
C SER A 55 11.20 10.25 -3.12
N THR A 56 11.26 10.23 -4.44
CA THR A 56 11.46 11.43 -5.28
C THR A 56 10.25 11.63 -6.17
N GLY A 57 9.88 12.88 -6.40
CA GLY A 57 8.73 13.25 -7.22
C GLY A 57 9.13 14.17 -8.37
N LYS A 58 8.40 14.04 -9.48
CA LYS A 58 8.48 14.92 -10.64
C LYS A 58 7.08 15.22 -11.16
N TRP A 59 6.89 16.43 -11.67
CA TRP A 59 5.66 16.81 -12.35
C TRP A 59 5.76 16.45 -13.83
N GLU A 60 4.79 15.69 -14.32
CA GLU A 60 4.58 15.38 -15.72
C GLU A 60 3.25 16.03 -16.12
N ALA A 61 3.33 17.24 -16.66
CA ALA A 61 2.18 18.13 -16.82
C ALA A 61 1.41 18.34 -15.50
N ASN A 62 0.19 17.83 -15.40
CA ASN A 62 -0.68 17.93 -14.22
C ASN A 62 -0.66 16.69 -13.33
N ILE A 63 0.25 15.74 -13.58
CA ILE A 63 0.40 14.50 -12.82
C ILE A 63 1.68 14.59 -11.99
N LEU A 64 1.58 14.36 -10.68
CA LEU A 64 2.75 14.17 -9.83
C LEU A 64 3.11 12.67 -9.87
N THR A 65 4.23 12.35 -10.49
CA THR A 65 4.78 11.00 -10.55
C THR A 65 5.86 10.85 -9.47
N VAL A 66 5.71 9.86 -8.60
CA VAL A 66 6.57 9.61 -7.45
C VAL A 66 7.20 8.24 -7.58
N TYR A 67 8.52 8.16 -7.44
CA TYR A 67 9.25 6.91 -7.42
C TYR A 67 9.86 6.68 -6.04
N THR A 68 9.71 5.46 -5.52
CA THR A 68 10.13 5.09 -4.17
C THR A 68 10.90 3.79 -4.14
N THR A 69 12.01 3.82 -3.40
CA THR A 69 12.87 2.66 -3.12
C THR A 69 13.18 2.58 -1.62
N HIS A 70 14.07 1.68 -1.20
CA HIS A 70 14.49 1.51 0.21
C HIS A 70 13.31 1.23 1.14
N LEU A 71 12.28 0.53 0.64
CA LEU A 71 11.15 0.08 1.42
C LEU A 71 11.58 -1.07 2.32
N LYS A 72 11.25 -1.00 3.60
CA LYS A 72 11.45 -2.13 4.51
C LYS A 72 10.48 -3.26 4.16
N TRP A 73 10.91 -4.52 4.25
CA TRP A 73 10.03 -5.68 4.10
C TRP A 73 8.72 -5.52 4.91
N GLY A 74 7.60 -5.87 4.30
CA GLY A 74 6.28 -5.64 4.89
C GLY A 74 5.14 -6.38 4.20
N TRP A 75 3.92 -6.04 4.62
CA TRP A 75 2.70 -6.67 4.11
C TRP A 75 1.87 -5.66 3.31
N ILE A 76 1.63 -5.98 2.04
CA ILE A 76 0.81 -5.18 1.13
C ILE A 76 -0.68 -5.25 1.51
N ARG A 77 -1.11 -6.39 2.06
CA ARG A 77 -2.47 -6.64 2.55
C ARG A 77 -2.43 -7.50 3.81
N ARG A 78 -3.46 -7.35 4.65
CA ARG A 78 -3.62 -8.11 5.91
C ARG A 78 -3.81 -9.61 5.70
N ASN A 79 -4.18 -10.05 4.50
CA ASN A 79 -4.38 -11.46 4.15
C ASN A 79 -3.07 -12.20 3.82
N GLY A 80 -1.90 -11.60 4.03
CA GLY A 80 -0.62 -12.28 3.86
C GLY A 80 0.08 -12.04 2.53
N LEU A 81 -0.37 -11.09 1.70
CA LEU A 81 0.43 -10.65 0.54
C LEU A 81 1.55 -9.73 1.04
N ARG A 82 2.80 -10.21 0.95
CA ARG A 82 4.01 -9.47 1.39
C ARG A 82 4.73 -8.79 0.24
N HIS A 83 5.59 -7.83 0.57
CA HIS A 83 6.63 -7.32 -0.33
C HIS A 83 8.00 -7.43 0.34
N SER A 84 9.03 -7.60 -0.47
CA SER A 84 10.43 -7.63 -0.10
C SER A 84 10.99 -6.22 0.11
N ASP A 85 12.25 -6.18 0.53
CA ASP A 85 13.07 -4.97 0.54
C ASP A 85 13.55 -4.56 -0.87
N GLN A 86 13.45 -5.45 -1.86
CA GLN A 86 13.72 -5.15 -3.28
C GLN A 86 12.53 -4.49 -3.99
N ALA A 87 11.42 -4.29 -3.28
CA ALA A 87 10.22 -3.70 -3.85
C ALA A 87 10.45 -2.22 -4.23
N THR A 88 9.95 -1.86 -5.41
CA THR A 88 9.91 -0.47 -5.88
C THR A 88 8.47 -0.04 -6.10
N LEU A 89 8.19 1.24 -5.84
CA LEU A 89 6.84 1.78 -5.91
C LEU A 89 6.84 3.02 -6.80
N MET A 90 6.05 2.96 -7.87
CA MET A 90 5.72 4.09 -8.72
C MET A 90 4.30 4.54 -8.39
N GLU A 91 4.10 5.82 -8.14
CA GLU A 91 2.78 6.39 -7.86
C GLU A 91 2.50 7.58 -8.77
N HIS A 92 1.22 7.75 -9.11
CA HIS A 92 0.72 8.89 -9.85
C HIS A 92 -0.41 9.54 -9.07
N PHE A 93 -0.25 10.81 -8.75
CA PHE A 93 -1.26 11.64 -8.09
C PHE A 93 -1.86 12.61 -9.12
N ILE A 94 -3.17 12.47 -9.35
CA ILE A 94 -3.91 13.22 -10.37
C ILE A 94 -5.07 13.93 -9.69
N ARG A 95 -5.06 15.26 -9.70
CA ARG A 95 -6.10 16.07 -9.05
C ARG A 95 -7.17 16.50 -10.05
N HIS A 96 -8.42 16.23 -9.71
CA HIS A 96 -9.63 16.58 -10.46
C HIS A 96 -10.53 17.46 -9.58
N GLY A 97 -10.21 18.76 -9.49
CA GLY A 97 -10.91 19.69 -8.60
C GLY A 97 -10.77 19.29 -7.13
N ASP A 98 -11.86 18.81 -6.54
CA ASP A 98 -11.92 18.33 -5.15
C ASP A 98 -11.67 16.83 -5.00
N GLN A 99 -11.43 16.11 -6.10
CA GLN A 99 -11.04 14.70 -6.07
C GLN A 99 -9.55 14.55 -6.38
N LEU A 100 -8.91 13.58 -5.74
CA LEU A 100 -7.53 13.20 -6.00
C LEU A 100 -7.49 11.69 -6.26
N THR A 101 -7.19 11.32 -7.50
CA THR A 101 -6.92 9.93 -7.87
C THR A 101 -5.46 9.64 -7.57
N HIS A 102 -5.23 8.60 -6.78
CA HIS A 102 -3.92 8.07 -6.47
C HIS A 102 -3.81 6.66 -7.04
N MET A 103 -2.95 6.50 -8.03
CA MET A 103 -2.59 5.21 -8.61
C MET A 103 -1.22 4.80 -8.08
N SER A 104 -1.10 3.57 -7.61
CA SER A 104 0.14 2.97 -7.13
C SER A 104 0.45 1.70 -7.89
N VAL A 105 1.68 1.56 -8.36
CA VAL A 105 2.23 0.40 -9.06
C VAL A 105 3.41 -0.12 -8.25
N LEU A 106 3.19 -1.24 -7.57
CA LEU A 106 4.23 -1.89 -6.77
C LEU A 106 4.85 -3.03 -7.57
N THR A 107 6.16 -2.99 -7.76
CA THR A 107 6.93 -4.03 -8.44
C THR A 107 7.86 -4.69 -7.45
N ASP A 108 7.78 -6.02 -7.33
CA ASP A 108 8.65 -6.80 -6.47
C ASP A 108 8.89 -8.20 -7.06
N PRO A 109 10.00 -8.41 -7.77
CA PRO A 109 10.31 -9.68 -8.42
C PRO A 109 10.42 -10.87 -7.44
N ALA A 110 10.70 -10.60 -6.16
CA ALA A 110 10.88 -11.67 -5.16
C ALA A 110 9.54 -12.22 -4.62
N THR A 111 8.43 -11.49 -4.77
CA THR A 111 7.14 -11.87 -4.18
C THR A 111 5.95 -11.77 -5.14
N LEU A 112 6.04 -10.95 -6.18
CA LEU A 112 4.97 -10.71 -7.14
C LEU A 112 5.40 -11.22 -8.52
N THR A 113 4.52 -11.99 -9.16
CA THR A 113 4.77 -12.45 -10.54
C THR A 113 4.61 -11.34 -11.57
N GLU A 114 3.84 -10.30 -11.24
CA GLU A 114 3.61 -9.09 -12.04
C GLU A 114 3.41 -7.87 -11.13
N PRO A 115 3.60 -6.63 -11.63
CA PRO A 115 3.35 -5.43 -10.84
C PRO A 115 1.91 -5.36 -10.30
N LEU A 116 1.78 -5.08 -9.01
CA LEU A 116 0.48 -4.91 -8.37
C LEU A 116 0.02 -3.46 -8.51
N ILE A 117 -1.02 -3.25 -9.31
CA ILE A 117 -1.63 -1.94 -9.52
C ILE A 117 -2.83 -1.77 -8.57
N LYS A 118 -2.92 -0.61 -7.94
CA LYS A 118 -4.09 -0.18 -7.17
C LYS A 118 -4.39 1.27 -7.47
N THR A 119 -5.67 1.61 -7.49
CA THR A 119 -6.15 2.98 -7.57
C THR A 119 -7.06 3.24 -6.38
N GLU A 120 -6.96 4.43 -5.82
CA GLU A 120 -7.87 4.94 -4.81
C GLU A 120 -8.17 6.41 -5.09
N ASP A 121 -9.38 6.83 -4.72
CA ASP A 121 -9.81 8.20 -4.86
C ASP A 121 -10.00 8.82 -3.47
N LEU A 122 -9.46 10.02 -3.30
CA LEU A 122 -9.55 10.83 -2.10
C LEU A 122 -10.41 12.05 -2.42
N VAL A 123 -11.29 12.42 -1.51
CA VAL A 123 -12.14 13.61 -1.64
C VAL A 123 -11.66 14.67 -0.67
N LEU A 124 -11.54 15.91 -1.15
CA LEU A 124 -11.15 17.06 -0.35
C LEU A 124 -12.15 17.28 0.77
N ARG A 125 -11.63 17.35 2.00
CA ARG A 125 -12.41 17.66 3.19
C ARG A 125 -11.95 19.00 3.76
N LEU A 126 -12.78 20.04 3.58
CA LEU A 126 -12.51 21.40 4.06
C LEU A 126 -12.77 21.55 5.57
N GLN A 127 -13.82 20.90 6.09
CA GLN A 127 -14.13 20.90 7.51
C GLN A 127 -13.41 19.76 8.20
N ASN A 128 -12.27 20.08 8.78
CA ASN A 128 -11.44 19.11 9.45
C ASN A 128 -12.00 18.83 10.86
N GLY A 129 -12.27 17.56 11.18
CA GLY A 129 -12.51 17.17 12.58
C GLY A 129 -11.23 17.32 13.38
N GLN A 130 -11.33 17.66 14.67
CA GLN A 130 -10.13 17.84 15.51
C GLN A 130 -9.39 16.52 15.81
N THR A 131 -10.01 15.37 15.59
CA THR A 131 -9.45 14.06 15.93
C THR A 131 -8.64 13.47 14.78
N TRP A 132 -7.38 13.89 14.66
CA TRP A 132 -6.39 13.35 13.70
C TRP A 132 -5.61 12.14 14.24
N LEU A 133 -5.80 11.82 15.52
CA LEU A 133 -5.12 10.71 16.16
C LEU A 133 -5.98 9.46 16.04
N TYR A 134 -5.42 8.44 15.40
CA TYR A 134 -5.98 7.10 15.42
C TYR A 134 -5.80 6.50 16.82
N PRO A 135 -6.87 6.15 17.55
CA PRO A 135 -6.75 5.50 18.85
C PRO A 135 -6.18 4.09 18.65
N CYS A 136 -4.89 3.93 18.94
CA CYS A 136 -4.24 2.63 18.96
C CYS A 136 -4.50 1.95 20.30
N GLU A 137 -5.67 1.34 20.45
CA GLU A 137 -5.94 0.49 21.61
C GLU A 137 -5.64 -0.98 21.27
N PRO A 138 -4.87 -1.69 22.11
CA PRO A 138 -4.72 -3.12 21.94
C PRO A 138 -6.07 -3.77 22.19
N VAL A 139 -6.59 -4.46 21.18
CA VAL A 139 -7.82 -5.26 21.31
C VAL A 139 -7.46 -6.74 21.29
N VAL A 140 -8.09 -7.52 22.15
CA VAL A 140 -7.98 -8.98 22.11
C VAL A 140 -8.94 -9.49 21.05
N GLU A 141 -8.44 -9.74 19.84
CA GLU A 141 -9.25 -10.30 18.75
C GLU A 141 -9.64 -11.76 19.02
N ILE A 142 -8.73 -12.53 19.64
CA ILE A 142 -8.93 -13.95 19.94
C ILE A 142 -8.36 -14.23 21.33
N VAL A 143 -9.21 -14.73 22.24
CA VAL A 143 -8.80 -15.11 23.61
C VAL A 143 -7.89 -16.33 23.52
N ARG A 144 -6.62 -16.18 23.95
CA ARG A 144 -5.62 -17.26 23.98
C ARG A 144 -4.76 -17.15 25.24
N PRO A 145 -4.14 -18.26 25.69
CA PRO A 145 -3.15 -18.21 26.76
C PRO A 145 -2.01 -17.23 26.41
N ARG A 146 -1.48 -16.55 27.44
CA ARG A 146 -0.38 -15.61 27.26
C ARG A 146 0.85 -16.32 26.69
N GLY A 147 1.46 -15.74 25.65
CA GLY A 147 2.62 -16.32 24.96
C GLY A 147 2.27 -17.25 23.80
N THR A 148 1.00 -17.58 23.59
CA THR A 148 0.56 -18.35 22.43
C THR A 148 0.53 -17.46 21.18
N VAL A 149 1.55 -17.59 20.33
CA VAL A 149 1.58 -17.00 18.99
C VAL A 149 1.46 -18.14 17.98
N PRO A 150 0.29 -18.32 17.32
CA PRO A 150 0.18 -19.32 16.27
C PRO A 150 1.18 -19.00 15.18
N HIS A 151 1.96 -20.00 14.81
CA HIS A 151 2.86 -19.98 13.68
C HIS A 151 2.73 -21.33 12.99
N TYR A 152 2.80 -21.29 11.67
CA TYR A 152 2.85 -22.47 10.82
C TYR A 152 4.16 -22.40 10.06
N MET A 153 4.86 -23.52 9.92
CA MET A 153 5.97 -23.58 8.98
C MET A 153 5.43 -23.37 7.55
N PRO A 154 6.30 -23.00 6.58
CA PRO A 154 5.89 -23.00 5.17
C PRO A 154 5.23 -24.33 4.82
N SER A 155 4.09 -24.28 4.11
CA SER A 155 3.21 -25.42 3.75
C SER A 155 2.37 -26.07 4.87
N GLU A 156 2.55 -25.69 6.13
CA GLU A 156 1.80 -26.29 7.26
C GLU A 156 0.57 -25.48 7.68
N ASN A 157 0.22 -24.39 6.98
CA ASN A 157 -0.94 -23.58 7.32
C ASN A 157 -2.25 -24.33 6.98
N PRO A 158 -3.06 -24.74 7.97
CA PRO A 158 -4.27 -25.54 7.73
C PRO A 158 -5.42 -24.71 7.13
N PHE A 159 -5.33 -23.37 7.16
CA PHE A 159 -6.42 -22.47 6.74
C PHE A 159 -6.34 -22.03 5.28
N ILE A 160 -5.36 -22.52 4.52
CA ILE A 160 -5.16 -22.14 3.10
C ILE A 160 -6.41 -22.41 2.25
N HIS A 161 -7.15 -23.48 2.54
CA HIS A 161 -8.32 -23.89 1.79
C HIS A 161 -9.64 -23.34 2.37
N GLU A 162 -9.65 -22.83 3.61
CA GLU A 162 -10.88 -22.52 4.36
C GLU A 162 -11.83 -21.60 3.58
N PHE A 163 -11.31 -20.48 3.06
CA PHE A 163 -12.10 -19.53 2.28
C PHE A 163 -12.58 -20.14 0.96
N ALA A 164 -11.69 -20.83 0.24
CA ALA A 164 -12.01 -21.45 -1.04
C ALA A 164 -13.12 -22.51 -0.90
N ASP A 165 -13.03 -23.35 0.13
CA ASP A 165 -13.99 -24.40 0.43
C ASP A 165 -15.33 -23.85 0.91
N MET A 166 -15.30 -22.75 1.68
CA MET A 166 -16.51 -22.06 2.15
C MET A 166 -17.30 -21.47 0.98
N TYR A 167 -16.64 -20.79 0.06
CA TYR A 167 -17.28 -20.12 -1.08
C TYR A 167 -17.32 -20.97 -2.36
N LYS A 168 -16.85 -22.22 -2.30
CA LYS A 168 -16.81 -23.18 -3.42
C LYS A 168 -16.04 -22.69 -4.65
N ILE A 169 -15.04 -21.83 -4.44
CA ILE A 169 -14.18 -21.30 -5.51
C ILE A 169 -12.86 -22.10 -5.58
N PRO A 170 -12.15 -22.10 -6.72
CA PRO A 170 -10.80 -22.66 -6.81
C PRO A 170 -9.86 -22.01 -5.79
N VAL A 171 -8.96 -22.80 -5.21
CA VAL A 171 -8.01 -22.33 -4.18
C VAL A 171 -7.08 -21.27 -4.74
N GLU A 172 -6.68 -21.43 -5.99
CA GLU A 172 -5.86 -20.47 -6.73
C GLU A 172 -6.57 -19.11 -6.85
N ALA A 173 -7.90 -19.11 -6.99
CA ALA A 173 -8.70 -17.89 -7.04
C ALA A 173 -8.74 -17.17 -5.67
N ALA A 174 -8.69 -17.92 -4.57
CA ALA A 174 -8.65 -17.38 -3.21
C ALA A 174 -7.26 -16.86 -2.82
N LEU A 175 -6.20 -17.55 -3.23
CA LEU A 175 -4.81 -17.17 -2.97
C LEU A 175 -4.33 -16.03 -3.87
N GLY A 176 -4.97 -15.85 -5.02
CA GLY A 176 -4.65 -14.81 -5.99
C GLY A 176 -3.46 -15.17 -6.89
N GLY A 177 -2.87 -14.15 -7.51
CA GLY A 177 -1.79 -14.28 -8.49
C GLY A 177 -2.11 -13.53 -9.77
N ALA A 178 -1.11 -13.34 -10.63
CA ALA A 178 -1.27 -12.57 -11.87
C ALA A 178 -2.45 -13.06 -12.72
N GLU A 179 -2.53 -14.37 -12.97
CA GLU A 179 -3.61 -14.94 -13.78
C GLU A 179 -5.01 -14.57 -13.27
N THR A 180 -5.20 -14.52 -11.95
CA THR A 180 -6.50 -14.25 -11.33
C THR A 180 -6.95 -12.79 -11.45
N ALA A 181 -6.03 -11.87 -11.80
CA ALA A 181 -6.35 -10.46 -12.02
C ALA A 181 -6.98 -10.19 -13.39
N TYR A 182 -6.82 -11.11 -14.34
CA TYR A 182 -7.25 -10.95 -15.72
C TYR A 182 -8.70 -11.43 -15.95
N PRO A 183 -9.51 -10.73 -16.78
CA PRO A 183 -10.90 -11.12 -17.06
C PRO A 183 -11.08 -12.56 -17.56
N GLU A 184 -10.10 -13.08 -18.29
CA GLU A 184 -10.05 -14.40 -18.89
C GLU A 184 -10.13 -15.50 -17.82
N TYR A 185 -9.64 -15.24 -16.61
CA TYR A 185 -9.70 -16.20 -15.50
C TYR A 185 -11.14 -16.57 -15.13
N ARG A 186 -12.12 -15.72 -15.44
CA ARG A 186 -13.56 -16.04 -15.26
C ARG A 186 -13.98 -17.32 -15.98
N SER A 187 -13.34 -17.66 -17.10
CA SER A 187 -13.60 -18.92 -17.83
C SER A 187 -13.13 -20.16 -17.05
N LYS A 188 -12.14 -20.02 -16.16
CA LYS A 188 -11.64 -21.10 -15.28
C LYS A 188 -12.52 -21.27 -14.04
N LEU A 189 -13.35 -20.28 -13.70
CA LEU A 189 -14.33 -20.37 -12.62
C LEU A 189 -15.52 -21.20 -13.09
N LYS A 190 -15.74 -22.36 -12.47
CA LYS A 190 -16.99 -23.11 -12.67
C LYS A 190 -18.16 -22.24 -12.19
N PRO A 191 -19.33 -22.25 -12.87
CA PRO A 191 -20.51 -21.55 -12.38
C PRO A 191 -20.83 -22.06 -10.99
N THR A 192 -20.57 -21.20 -10.00
CA THR A 192 -20.70 -21.52 -8.60
C THR A 192 -22.06 -21.02 -8.18
N ASN A 193 -22.97 -21.93 -7.81
CA ASN A 193 -24.27 -21.59 -7.21
C ASN A 193 -24.10 -21.13 -5.75
N ALA A 194 -23.10 -20.28 -5.48
CA ALA A 194 -22.95 -19.65 -4.17
C ALA A 194 -24.10 -18.66 -4.00
N LYS A 195 -25.06 -19.03 -3.14
CA LYS A 195 -26.13 -18.15 -2.66
C LYS A 195 -25.56 -17.09 -1.72
#